data_AF-A0A975AUT9-F1
#
_entry.id   AF-A0A975AUT9-F1
#
_cell.length_a   1.000
_cell.length_b   1.000
_cell.length_c   1.000
_cell.angle_alpha   90.00
_cell.angle_beta   90.00
_cell.angle_gamma   90.00
#
_symmetry.space_group_name_H-M   'P 1'
#
loop_
_entity.id
_entity.type
_entity.pdbx_description
1 polymer ?
#
loop_
_entity_poly.entity_id
_entity_poly.type
_entity_poly.pdbx_seq_one_letter_code
_entity_poly.pdbx_strand_id
1 'polypeptide(L)'
;MMIFETSCSDQVHNYAKSIVVLFKGNRKVLSTSCINGGFREDLTSIFNHDGKSGAGMACVLRAPTYEEHMMLIAEELGLDKEHTAGMSTAASMENVSIKVKSFNGVAVTAIVTGGVEVNGGRAGDPSSYYEKDGEICKINGTINIILIIDANLPEYTMARSLITCTEAKTAALQELIAGSNYSTGIATGSGTDNAIIVCNVESPILLKNAGKHSKLGELIGVAVKDAVKEALYKQTGLSPQFQHSILNRFKRYGVSENSLWDIYVEKERKEKTEKAMFIHNLHVIERENNLVTLTSLYIHLLDQIEWGLLNNDEAIWGASIILEEIEKILDVKGVKIENKEEENLMKNMIKAYEEVIAEGAGKR
;
A
#
# COMPACT_ATOMS: atom_id res chain seq x y z
N MET A 1 2.60 -26.75 -6.27
CA MET A 1 1.34 -27.00 -6.99
C MET A 1 1.20 -25.94 -8.08
N MET A 2 0.85 -26.32 -9.31
CA MET A 2 0.52 -25.33 -10.35
C MET A 2 -0.79 -24.65 -9.98
N ILE A 3 -0.79 -23.32 -9.90
CA ILE A 3 -1.96 -22.53 -9.48
C ILE A 3 -2.58 -21.73 -10.63
N PHE A 4 -1.82 -21.48 -11.70
CA PHE A 4 -2.27 -20.71 -12.84
C PHE A 4 -1.39 -21.00 -14.07
N GLU A 5 -1.96 -20.88 -15.26
CA GLU A 5 -1.22 -20.88 -16.54
C GLU A 5 -1.55 -19.58 -17.26
N THR A 6 -0.51 -18.85 -17.65
CA THR A 6 -0.67 -17.54 -18.31
C THR A 6 -1.07 -17.71 -19.77
N SER A 7 -1.53 -16.65 -20.42
CA SER A 7 -1.80 -16.69 -21.87
C SER A 7 -0.54 -16.94 -22.71
N CYS A 8 0.65 -16.65 -22.16
CA CYS A 8 1.95 -17.00 -22.75
C CYS A 8 2.31 -18.50 -22.58
N SER A 9 1.41 -19.32 -22.02
CA SER A 9 1.66 -20.72 -21.61
C SER A 9 2.74 -20.88 -20.53
N ASP A 10 3.11 -19.79 -19.85
CA ASP A 10 4.02 -19.84 -18.70
C ASP A 10 3.27 -20.39 -17.49
N GLN A 11 3.91 -21.32 -16.76
CA GLN A 11 3.30 -21.97 -15.61
C GLN A 11 3.61 -21.21 -14.32
N VAL A 12 2.58 -20.92 -13.53
CA VAL A 12 2.70 -20.32 -12.21
C VAL A 12 2.50 -21.39 -11.14
N HIS A 13 3.53 -21.60 -10.33
CA HIS A 13 3.55 -22.59 -9.26
C HIS A 13 3.59 -21.91 -7.90
N ASN A 14 2.85 -22.46 -6.95
CA ASN A 14 3.02 -22.18 -5.53
C ASN A 14 3.82 -23.32 -4.88
N TYR A 15 5.02 -23.00 -4.42
CA TYR A 15 5.92 -23.86 -3.65
C TYR A 15 6.00 -23.36 -2.21
N ALA A 16 4.93 -23.59 -1.44
CA ALA A 16 4.79 -23.17 -0.04
C ALA A 16 5.04 -21.67 0.17
N LYS A 17 6.31 -21.28 0.33
CA LYS A 17 6.75 -19.90 0.53
C LYS A 17 7.14 -19.18 -0.76
N SER A 18 7.02 -19.79 -1.93
CA SER A 18 7.41 -19.15 -3.19
C SER A 18 6.32 -19.24 -4.25
N ILE A 19 6.09 -18.13 -4.96
CA ILE A 19 5.41 -18.13 -6.25
C ILE A 19 6.48 -18.12 -7.33
N VAL A 20 6.50 -19.13 -8.18
CA VAL A 20 7.48 -19.30 -9.26
C VAL A 20 6.75 -19.26 -10.60
N VAL A 21 7.27 -18.51 -11.55
CA VAL A 21 6.83 -18.52 -12.96
C VAL A 21 7.92 -19.16 -13.79
N LEU A 22 7.59 -20.27 -14.45
CA LEU A 22 8.49 -20.96 -15.39
C LEU A 22 8.14 -20.52 -16.81
N PHE A 23 9.12 -19.97 -17.53
CA PHE A 23 8.90 -19.49 -18.89
C PHE A 23 8.89 -20.65 -19.88
N LYS A 24 7.87 -20.67 -20.73
CA LYS A 24 7.70 -21.71 -21.75
C LYS A 24 8.48 -21.42 -23.03
N GLY A 25 8.71 -20.14 -23.33
CA GLY A 25 9.43 -19.67 -24.50
C GLY A 25 10.25 -18.43 -24.18
N ASN A 26 10.74 -17.74 -25.21
CA ASN A 26 11.63 -16.60 -25.03
C ASN A 26 10.87 -15.40 -24.43
N ARG A 27 11.44 -14.81 -23.38
CA ARG A 27 10.89 -13.65 -22.67
C ARG A 27 11.91 -12.55 -22.57
N LYS A 28 11.45 -11.30 -22.71
CA LYS A 28 12.20 -10.15 -22.20
C LYS A 28 11.69 -9.85 -20.80
N VAL A 29 12.61 -9.55 -19.91
CA VAL A 29 12.33 -9.26 -18.50
C VAL A 29 12.98 -7.94 -18.13
N LEU A 30 12.21 -7.04 -17.52
CA LEU A 30 12.72 -5.83 -16.86
C LEU A 30 12.36 -5.91 -15.38
N SER A 31 13.36 -5.97 -14.52
CA SER A 31 13.19 -6.33 -13.10
C SER A 31 13.94 -5.41 -12.14
N THR A 32 13.35 -5.16 -10.97
CA THR A 32 14.03 -4.51 -9.82
C THR A 32 14.76 -5.50 -8.90
N SER A 33 14.80 -6.79 -9.26
CA SER A 33 15.45 -7.84 -8.48
C SER A 33 16.94 -7.57 -8.25
N CYS A 34 17.45 -7.95 -7.07
CA CYS A 34 18.88 -7.96 -6.78
C CYS A 34 19.65 -9.05 -7.54
N ILE A 35 19.00 -10.17 -7.90
CA ILE A 35 19.62 -11.26 -8.67
C ILE A 35 19.13 -11.19 -10.11
N ASN A 36 20.06 -11.11 -11.06
CA ASN A 36 19.74 -11.01 -12.50
C ASN A 36 18.69 -9.94 -12.84
N GLY A 37 18.73 -8.81 -12.12
CA GLY A 37 17.85 -7.65 -12.34
C GLY A 37 18.19 -6.88 -13.61
N GLY A 38 17.50 -5.74 -13.80
CA GLY A 38 17.62 -4.94 -15.01
C GLY A 38 16.89 -5.58 -16.19
N PHE A 39 17.36 -5.28 -17.41
CA PHE A 39 16.81 -5.85 -18.65
C PHE A 39 17.57 -7.12 -19.03
N ARG A 40 16.84 -8.23 -19.23
CA ARG A 40 17.39 -9.55 -19.56
C ARG A 40 16.51 -10.26 -20.59
N GLU A 41 17.11 -11.11 -21.42
CA GLU A 41 16.41 -11.92 -22.43
C GLU A 41 16.70 -13.42 -22.30
N ASP A 42 17.56 -13.79 -21.36
CA ASP A 42 18.12 -15.13 -21.14
C ASP A 42 17.51 -15.84 -19.92
N LEU A 43 16.61 -15.18 -19.19
CA LEU A 43 15.99 -15.78 -18.01
C LEU A 43 15.03 -16.90 -18.41
N THR A 44 15.01 -17.95 -17.61
CA THR A 44 14.12 -19.13 -17.79
C THR A 44 13.02 -19.17 -16.74
N SER A 45 13.19 -18.45 -15.63
CA SER A 45 12.19 -18.37 -14.58
C SER A 45 12.30 -17.08 -13.78
N ILE A 46 11.24 -16.79 -13.02
CA ILE A 46 11.22 -15.74 -12.01
C ILE A 46 10.48 -16.22 -10.77
N PHE A 47 10.77 -15.62 -9.62
CA PHE A 47 10.06 -15.96 -8.39
C PHE A 47 9.81 -14.79 -7.45
N ASN A 48 8.87 -14.98 -6.54
CA ASN A 48 8.60 -14.13 -5.39
C ASN A 48 8.53 -15.00 -4.14
N HIS A 49 9.34 -14.71 -3.13
CA HIS A 49 9.53 -15.55 -1.94
C HIS A 49 9.15 -14.86 -0.64
N ASP A 50 8.34 -15.53 0.19
CA ASP A 50 8.06 -15.14 1.57
C ASP A 50 9.30 -15.42 2.42
N GLY A 51 10.05 -14.36 2.73
CA GLY A 51 11.30 -14.42 3.47
C GLY A 51 11.14 -14.61 4.98
N LYS A 52 9.92 -14.66 5.51
CA LYS A 52 9.69 -14.85 6.96
C LYS A 52 10.00 -16.29 7.36
N SER A 53 10.64 -16.48 8.50
CA SER A 53 10.86 -17.83 9.06
C SER A 53 9.54 -18.49 9.53
N GLY A 54 8.55 -17.68 9.93
CA GLY A 54 7.21 -18.11 10.35
C GLY A 54 6.24 -16.91 10.45
N ALA A 55 4.98 -17.15 10.78
CA ALA A 55 4.01 -16.08 10.95
C ALA A 55 4.47 -15.10 12.05
N GLY A 56 4.52 -13.79 11.73
CA GLY A 56 4.98 -12.74 12.65
C GLY A 56 6.50 -12.68 12.88
N MET A 57 7.29 -13.57 12.26
CA MET A 57 8.75 -13.58 12.41
C MET A 57 9.44 -12.68 11.38
N ALA A 58 10.57 -12.10 11.77
CA ALA A 58 11.42 -11.33 10.86
C ALA A 58 12.06 -12.23 9.78
N CYS A 59 12.43 -11.61 8.65
CA CYS A 59 13.27 -12.25 7.65
C CYS A 59 14.70 -12.40 8.17
N VAL A 60 15.23 -13.62 8.15
CA VAL A 60 16.60 -13.91 8.55
C VAL A 60 17.40 -14.26 7.30
N LEU A 61 18.44 -13.47 7.03
CA LEU A 61 19.38 -13.79 5.95
C LEU A 61 20.11 -15.09 6.27
N ARG A 62 20.20 -15.96 5.28
CA ARG A 62 20.92 -17.26 5.36
C ARG A 62 22.30 -17.22 4.68
N ALA A 63 22.71 -16.03 4.25
CA ALA A 63 24.00 -15.75 3.63
C ALA A 63 24.49 -14.36 4.07
N PRO A 64 25.80 -14.06 3.91
CA PRO A 64 26.38 -12.75 4.24
C PRO A 64 25.68 -11.58 3.56
N THR A 65 25.29 -11.75 2.30
CA THR A 65 24.59 -10.69 1.53
C THR A 65 23.16 -11.07 1.19
N TYR A 66 22.33 -10.07 0.91
CA TYR A 66 20.97 -10.31 0.44
C TYR A 66 20.95 -11.00 -0.94
N GLU A 67 21.88 -10.63 -1.82
CA GLU A 67 22.02 -11.24 -3.14
C GLU A 67 22.33 -12.75 -3.03
N GLU A 68 23.35 -13.13 -2.26
CA GLU A 68 23.69 -14.54 -2.02
C GLU A 68 22.53 -15.30 -1.38
N HIS A 69 21.79 -14.66 -0.46
CA HIS A 69 20.61 -15.27 0.14
C HIS A 69 19.53 -15.58 -0.90
N MET A 70 19.31 -14.67 -1.86
CA MET A 70 18.36 -14.87 -2.95
C MET A 70 18.84 -15.92 -3.96
N MET A 71 20.14 -16.01 -4.22
CA MET A 71 20.72 -17.09 -5.04
C MET A 71 20.53 -18.46 -4.38
N LEU A 72 20.75 -18.58 -3.07
CA LEU A 72 20.47 -19.82 -2.32
C LEU A 72 18.99 -20.23 -2.40
N ILE A 73 18.06 -19.26 -2.31
CA ILE A 73 16.63 -19.53 -2.48
C ILE A 73 16.34 -20.07 -3.88
N ALA A 74 16.95 -19.49 -4.92
CA ALA A 74 16.77 -19.96 -6.30
C ALA A 74 17.23 -21.43 -6.46
N GLU A 75 18.39 -21.78 -5.91
CA GLU A 75 18.92 -23.15 -5.92
C GLU A 75 18.00 -24.13 -5.17
N GLU A 76 17.50 -23.75 -3.99
CA GLU A 76 16.56 -24.58 -3.20
C GLU A 76 15.23 -24.82 -3.91
N LEU A 77 14.79 -23.87 -4.74
CA LEU A 77 13.61 -24.01 -5.59
C LEU A 77 13.89 -24.85 -6.85
N GLY A 78 15.13 -25.30 -7.05
CA GLY A 78 15.56 -26.05 -8.22
C GLY A 78 15.66 -25.20 -9.50
N LEU A 79 15.86 -23.89 -9.35
CA LEU A 79 15.97 -22.94 -10.45
C LEU A 79 17.44 -22.67 -10.78
N ASP A 80 17.74 -22.34 -12.03
CA ASP A 80 19.07 -21.87 -12.41
C ASP A 80 19.28 -20.45 -11.91
N LYS A 81 20.13 -20.29 -10.89
CA LYS A 81 20.41 -19.00 -10.24
C LYS A 81 21.04 -17.96 -11.16
N GLU A 82 21.66 -18.35 -12.28
CA GLU A 82 22.26 -17.41 -13.25
C GLU A 82 21.22 -16.90 -14.27
N HIS A 83 20.12 -17.66 -14.44
CA HIS A 83 19.05 -17.39 -15.41
C HIS A 83 17.68 -17.22 -14.73
N THR A 84 17.67 -16.72 -13.49
CA THR A 84 16.46 -16.49 -12.70
C THR A 84 16.53 -15.17 -11.95
N ALA A 85 15.45 -14.39 -12.00
CA ALA A 85 15.29 -13.19 -11.18
C ALA A 85 14.28 -13.42 -10.06
N GLY A 86 14.54 -12.86 -8.86
CA GLY A 86 13.77 -13.15 -7.66
C GLY A 86 13.46 -11.93 -6.81
N MET A 87 12.26 -11.87 -6.26
CA MET A 87 11.88 -10.89 -5.23
C MET A 87 11.65 -11.58 -3.89
N SER A 88 11.79 -10.85 -2.80
CA SER A 88 11.38 -11.31 -1.47
C SER A 88 10.32 -10.39 -0.89
N THR A 89 9.41 -10.95 -0.09
CA THR A 89 8.35 -10.22 0.61
C THR A 89 8.11 -10.80 2.00
N ALA A 90 7.44 -10.02 2.85
CA ALA A 90 6.84 -10.50 4.09
C ALA A 90 5.35 -10.86 3.94
N ALA A 91 4.76 -10.66 2.75
CA ALA A 91 3.39 -11.07 2.45
C ALA A 91 3.31 -12.60 2.25
N SER A 92 2.24 -13.22 2.74
CA SER A 92 2.05 -14.67 2.58
C SER A 92 1.78 -15.00 1.11
N MET A 93 2.40 -16.06 0.59
CA MET A 93 2.13 -16.55 -0.77
C MET A 93 0.72 -17.14 -0.94
N GLU A 94 0.05 -17.49 0.16
CA GLU A 94 -1.36 -17.87 0.15
C GLU A 94 -2.27 -16.68 -0.22
N ASN A 95 -1.80 -15.46 0.02
CA ASN A 95 -2.54 -14.22 -0.22
C ASN A 95 -2.29 -13.63 -1.61
N VAL A 96 -1.63 -14.37 -2.50
CA VAL A 96 -1.38 -13.93 -3.88
C VAL A 96 -2.69 -13.58 -4.60
N SER A 97 -2.70 -12.44 -5.28
CA SER A 97 -3.75 -12.06 -6.22
C SER A 97 -3.24 -12.26 -7.64
N ILE A 98 -4.07 -12.88 -8.50
CA ILE A 98 -3.79 -13.03 -9.93
C ILE A 98 -4.97 -12.42 -10.69
N LYS A 99 -4.70 -11.41 -11.51
CA LYS A 99 -5.71 -10.74 -12.34
C LYS A 99 -5.26 -10.72 -13.80
N VAL A 100 -6.19 -11.06 -14.69
CA VAL A 100 -5.97 -10.99 -16.15
C VAL A 100 -6.92 -9.97 -16.75
N LYS A 101 -6.41 -9.11 -17.62
CA LYS A 101 -7.20 -8.21 -18.46
C LYS A 101 -6.76 -8.40 -19.91
N SER A 102 -7.71 -8.53 -20.82
CA SER A 102 -7.43 -8.80 -22.23
C SER A 102 -8.24 -7.91 -23.16
N PHE A 103 -7.67 -7.64 -24.34
CA PHE A 103 -8.32 -6.92 -25.42
C PHE A 103 -7.67 -7.26 -26.76
N ASN A 104 -8.47 -7.65 -27.76
CA ASN A 104 -8.02 -7.94 -29.13
C ASN A 104 -6.75 -8.81 -29.21
N GLY A 105 -6.72 -9.93 -28.48
CA GLY A 105 -5.59 -10.87 -28.48
C GLY A 105 -4.41 -10.47 -27.60
N VAL A 106 -4.39 -9.26 -27.03
CA VAL A 106 -3.41 -8.87 -26.00
C VAL A 106 -3.96 -9.24 -24.63
N ALA A 107 -3.15 -9.90 -23.81
CA ALA A 107 -3.46 -10.18 -22.41
C ALA A 107 -2.37 -9.63 -21.48
N VAL A 108 -2.80 -9.08 -20.35
CA VAL A 108 -1.94 -8.62 -19.25
C VAL A 108 -2.33 -9.38 -18.00
N THR A 109 -1.37 -10.10 -17.42
CA THR A 109 -1.52 -10.84 -16.16
C THR A 109 -0.72 -10.13 -15.07
N ALA A 110 -1.38 -9.68 -14.00
CA ALA A 110 -0.73 -9.17 -12.81
C ALA A 110 -0.81 -10.21 -11.69
N ILE A 111 0.33 -10.62 -11.15
CA ILE A 111 0.48 -11.51 -9.99
C ILE A 111 1.07 -10.66 -8.87
N VAL A 112 0.31 -10.45 -7.80
CA VAL A 112 0.65 -9.48 -6.76
C VAL A 112 0.56 -10.10 -5.38
N THR A 113 1.57 -9.83 -4.55
CA THR A 113 1.52 -10.01 -3.10
C THR A 113 1.79 -8.66 -2.46
N GLY A 114 1.01 -8.26 -1.46
CA GLY A 114 1.11 -6.91 -0.92
C GLY A 114 0.68 -6.80 0.54
N GLY A 115 1.45 -6.05 1.32
CA GLY A 115 1.11 -5.56 2.66
C GLY A 115 1.77 -4.19 2.88
N VAL A 116 1.05 -3.26 3.51
CA VAL A 116 1.50 -1.88 3.77
C VAL A 116 1.20 -1.41 5.20
N GLU A 117 0.71 -2.31 6.03
CA GLU A 117 0.25 -2.03 7.39
C GLU A 117 1.37 -1.59 8.33
N VAL A 118 2.59 -2.11 8.11
CA VAL A 118 3.78 -1.80 8.91
C VAL A 118 4.69 -0.78 8.23
N ASN A 119 4.82 -0.82 6.90
CA ASN A 119 5.84 -0.06 6.19
C ASN A 119 5.33 0.68 4.94
N GLY A 120 4.01 0.88 4.84
CA GLY A 120 3.43 1.79 3.86
C GLY A 120 4.13 3.14 3.92
N GLY A 121 4.63 3.59 2.78
CA GLY A 121 5.44 4.80 2.65
C GLY A 121 5.02 5.62 1.44
N ARG A 122 5.25 6.92 1.52
CA ARG A 122 4.98 7.89 0.48
C ARG A 122 6.29 8.39 -0.10
N ALA A 123 6.34 8.52 -1.43
CA ALA A 123 7.49 9.13 -2.09
C ALA A 123 7.73 10.55 -1.54
N GLY A 124 8.93 10.80 -1.03
CA GLY A 124 9.29 12.05 -0.34
C GLY A 124 9.23 11.98 1.18
N ASP A 125 8.79 10.85 1.77
CA ASP A 125 8.87 10.64 3.22
C ASP A 125 10.32 10.64 3.72
N PRO A 126 10.55 10.98 5.01
CA PRO A 126 11.86 10.85 5.63
C PRO A 126 12.40 9.42 5.52
N SER A 127 13.71 9.29 5.27
CA SER A 127 14.33 7.96 5.21
C SER A 127 14.39 7.32 6.59
N SER A 128 14.10 6.02 6.64
CA SER A 128 14.14 5.21 7.86
C SER A 128 15.48 4.48 8.08
N TYR A 129 16.38 4.55 7.10
CA TYR A 129 17.76 4.10 7.18
C TYR A 129 18.64 4.92 6.23
N TYR A 130 19.95 4.81 6.37
CA TYR A 130 20.92 5.25 5.37
C TYR A 130 21.78 4.05 4.98
N GLU A 131 22.07 3.92 3.69
CA GLU A 131 22.98 2.91 3.18
C GLU A 131 24.42 3.41 3.35
N LYS A 132 25.29 2.55 3.86
CA LYS A 132 26.74 2.77 3.86
C LYS A 132 27.41 1.50 3.39
N ASP A 133 28.18 1.60 2.31
CA ASP A 133 28.93 0.48 1.74
C ASP A 133 28.06 -0.76 1.40
N GLY A 134 26.80 -0.56 1.01
CA GLY A 134 25.86 -1.63 0.62
C GLY A 134 25.10 -2.29 1.78
N GLU A 135 25.35 -1.91 3.03
CA GLU A 135 24.66 -2.48 4.20
C GLU A 135 23.40 -1.68 4.58
N ILE A 136 22.26 -2.37 4.70
CA ILE A 136 20.97 -1.78 5.10
C ILE A 136 20.19 -2.72 6.03
N CYS A 137 19.38 -2.14 6.93
CA CYS A 137 18.40 -2.88 7.73
C CYS A 137 17.09 -3.03 6.96
N LYS A 138 16.61 -4.27 6.81
CA LYS A 138 15.32 -4.54 6.16
C LYS A 138 14.14 -4.16 7.05
N ILE A 139 13.17 -3.46 6.47
CA ILE A 139 11.86 -3.22 7.08
C ILE A 139 10.86 -4.20 6.44
N ASN A 140 10.07 -4.88 7.26
CA ASN A 140 9.10 -5.88 6.81
C ASN A 140 7.86 -5.24 6.16
N GLY A 141 7.25 -5.95 5.19
CA GLY A 141 6.10 -5.52 4.39
C GLY A 141 6.52 -5.12 2.98
N THR A 142 5.82 -5.54 1.92
CA THR A 142 6.11 -5.03 0.56
C THR A 142 5.01 -5.38 -0.41
N ILE A 143 4.84 -4.56 -1.45
CA ILE A 143 4.05 -4.86 -2.63
C ILE A 143 5.02 -5.32 -3.74
N ASN A 144 4.99 -6.62 -4.03
CA ASN A 144 5.71 -7.21 -5.15
C ASN A 144 4.74 -7.54 -6.30
N ILE A 145 5.10 -7.13 -7.51
CA ILE A 145 4.26 -7.26 -8.71
C ILE A 145 5.04 -8.00 -9.81
N ILE A 146 4.51 -9.12 -10.27
CA ILE A 146 4.92 -9.75 -11.54
C ILE A 146 3.86 -9.41 -12.58
N LEU A 147 4.26 -8.71 -13.64
CA LEU A 147 3.38 -8.27 -14.73
C LEU A 147 3.80 -8.96 -16.03
N ILE A 148 2.99 -9.89 -16.51
CA ILE A 148 3.23 -10.66 -17.74
C ILE A 148 2.35 -10.11 -18.84
N ILE A 149 2.96 -9.67 -19.94
CA ILE A 149 2.30 -9.07 -21.09
C ILE A 149 2.48 -9.99 -22.30
N ASP A 150 1.37 -10.51 -22.81
CA ASP A 150 1.33 -11.40 -23.97
C ASP A 150 1.37 -10.62 -25.29
N ALA A 151 2.42 -9.82 -25.43
CA ALA A 151 2.75 -9.04 -26.60
C ALA A 151 4.26 -8.82 -26.61
N ASN A 152 4.83 -8.66 -27.80
CA ASN A 152 6.21 -8.25 -27.97
C ASN A 152 6.32 -6.75 -27.72
N LEU A 153 7.28 -6.35 -26.88
CA LEU A 153 7.54 -4.96 -26.51
C LEU A 153 9.00 -4.61 -26.80
N PRO A 154 9.29 -3.43 -27.37
CA PRO A 154 10.63 -2.88 -27.34
C PRO A 154 10.99 -2.41 -25.92
N GLU A 155 12.29 -2.35 -25.61
CA GLU A 155 12.83 -2.02 -24.27
C GLU A 155 12.21 -0.75 -23.66
N TYR A 156 12.09 0.33 -24.44
CA TYR A 156 11.49 1.58 -23.99
C TYR A 156 10.02 1.44 -23.61
N THR A 157 9.29 0.50 -24.22
CA THR A 157 7.90 0.23 -23.86
C THR A 157 7.81 -0.59 -22.58
N MET A 158 8.75 -1.52 -22.35
CA MET A 158 8.85 -2.22 -21.06
C MET A 158 9.17 -1.25 -19.91
N ALA A 159 10.12 -0.33 -20.13
CA ALA A 159 10.41 0.74 -19.17
C ALA A 159 9.18 1.62 -18.91
N ARG A 160 8.41 1.96 -19.96
CA ARG A 160 7.13 2.68 -19.81
C ARG A 160 6.10 1.86 -19.03
N SER A 161 6.02 0.54 -19.24
CA SER A 161 5.13 -0.35 -18.49
C SER A 161 5.42 -0.34 -17.00
N LEU A 162 6.68 -0.27 -16.60
CA LEU A 162 7.07 -0.15 -15.19
C LEU A 162 6.54 1.14 -14.54
N ILE A 163 6.58 2.27 -15.29
CA ILE A 163 6.00 3.54 -14.83
C ILE A 163 4.49 3.39 -14.61
N THR A 164 3.76 2.89 -15.61
CA THR A 164 2.30 2.70 -15.52
C THR A 164 1.92 1.73 -14.41
N CYS A 165 2.69 0.65 -14.22
CA CYS A 165 2.53 -0.31 -13.13
C CYS A 165 2.69 0.37 -11.76
N THR A 166 3.71 1.22 -11.61
CA THR A 166 3.96 1.99 -10.38
C THR A 166 2.81 2.96 -10.09
N GLU A 167 2.36 3.71 -11.09
CA GLU A 167 1.24 4.65 -10.96
C GLU A 167 -0.08 3.94 -10.62
N ALA A 168 -0.31 2.75 -11.18
CA ALA A 168 -1.48 1.93 -10.89
C ALA A 168 -1.50 1.44 -9.43
N LYS A 169 -0.36 0.97 -8.92
CA LYS A 169 -0.18 0.64 -7.50
C LYS A 169 -0.48 1.85 -6.60
N THR A 170 0.10 3.01 -6.91
CA THR A 170 -0.14 4.25 -6.17
C THR A 170 -1.62 4.63 -6.18
N ALA A 171 -2.29 4.55 -7.34
CA ALA A 171 -3.72 4.83 -7.45
C ALA A 171 -4.58 3.85 -6.63
N ALA A 172 -4.19 2.57 -6.53
CA ALA A 172 -4.89 1.60 -5.69
C ALA A 172 -4.80 1.97 -4.20
N LEU A 173 -3.61 2.36 -3.73
CA LEU A 173 -3.40 2.83 -2.35
C LEU A 173 -4.13 4.15 -2.07
N GLN A 174 -4.14 5.07 -3.04
CA GLN A 174 -4.86 6.33 -2.97
C GLN A 174 -6.37 6.11 -2.83
N GLU A 175 -6.96 5.22 -3.63
CA GLU A 175 -8.39 4.88 -3.55
C GLU A 175 -8.76 4.17 -2.24
N LEU A 176 -7.80 3.51 -1.59
CA LEU A 176 -7.97 2.93 -0.26
C LEU A 176 -7.60 3.90 0.87
N ILE A 177 -7.06 5.09 0.56
CA ILE A 177 -6.50 6.03 1.54
C ILE A 177 -5.57 5.30 2.53
N ALA A 178 -4.70 4.44 2.00
CA ALA A 178 -3.70 3.77 2.81
C ALA A 178 -2.69 4.83 3.31
N GLY A 179 -2.68 5.11 4.61
CA GLY A 179 -1.77 6.10 5.20
C GLY A 179 -0.31 5.66 5.15
N SER A 180 0.60 6.63 5.04
CA SER A 180 2.00 6.41 5.36
C SER A 180 2.17 6.11 6.85
N ASN A 181 3.18 5.31 7.19
CA ASN A 181 3.62 5.12 8.57
C ASN A 181 4.78 6.06 8.96
N TYR A 182 5.20 6.94 8.05
CA TYR A 182 6.35 7.85 8.23
C TYR A 182 5.98 9.33 8.12
N SER A 183 4.79 9.63 7.62
CA SER A 183 4.24 10.99 7.50
C SER A 183 2.73 10.97 7.62
N THR A 184 2.13 12.16 7.66
CA THR A 184 0.68 12.33 7.56
C THR A 184 0.15 11.97 6.19
N GLY A 185 0.97 11.83 5.14
CA GLY A 185 0.50 11.62 3.77
C GLY A 185 -0.11 10.23 3.47
N ILE A 186 -0.71 10.09 2.28
CA ILE A 186 -1.15 8.80 1.75
C ILE A 186 0.05 8.08 1.12
N ALA A 187 0.21 6.79 1.44
CA ALA A 187 1.25 5.92 0.92
C ALA A 187 1.15 5.77 -0.61
N THR A 188 2.31 5.76 -1.26
CA THR A 188 2.44 5.50 -2.71
C THR A 188 2.94 4.09 -2.99
N GLY A 189 3.32 3.36 -1.94
CA GLY A 189 3.89 2.02 -1.99
C GLY A 189 4.26 1.56 -0.59
N SER A 190 5.13 0.57 -0.52
CA SER A 190 5.98 0.33 0.64
C SER A 190 7.39 0.90 0.40
N GLY A 191 8.22 0.90 1.45
CA GLY A 191 9.64 1.25 1.32
C GLY A 191 10.50 0.25 0.51
N THR A 192 9.95 -0.91 0.13
CA THR A 192 10.72 -2.03 -0.48
C THR A 192 9.98 -2.69 -1.64
N ASP A 193 9.10 -1.95 -2.33
CA ASP A 193 8.32 -2.50 -3.44
C ASP A 193 9.21 -2.99 -4.58
N ASN A 194 8.89 -4.16 -5.14
CA ASN A 194 9.59 -4.70 -6.31
C ASN A 194 8.63 -5.00 -7.46
N ALA A 195 9.15 -4.95 -8.68
CA ALA A 195 8.39 -5.28 -9.87
C ALA A 195 9.23 -6.07 -10.89
N ILE A 196 8.58 -7.02 -11.56
CA ILE A 196 9.10 -7.75 -12.69
C ILE A 196 8.12 -7.60 -13.85
N ILE A 197 8.56 -6.98 -14.94
CA ILE A 197 7.79 -6.86 -16.18
C ILE A 197 8.31 -7.90 -17.17
N VAL A 198 7.44 -8.79 -17.63
CA VAL A 198 7.75 -9.86 -18.59
C VAL A 198 6.97 -9.58 -19.87
N CYS A 199 7.61 -9.68 -21.03
CA CYS A 199 6.90 -9.66 -22.31
C CYS A 199 7.22 -10.87 -23.19
N ASN A 200 6.21 -11.32 -23.93
CA ASN A 200 6.32 -12.45 -24.85
C ASN A 200 6.95 -12.01 -26.18
N VAL A 201 8.23 -12.36 -26.41
CA VAL A 201 8.96 -12.01 -27.63
C VAL A 201 8.40 -12.72 -28.86
N GLU A 202 7.80 -13.89 -28.66
CA GLU A 202 7.27 -14.76 -29.71
C GLU A 202 5.87 -14.32 -30.17
N SER A 203 5.24 -13.36 -29.46
CA SER A 203 3.93 -12.84 -29.84
C SER A 203 4.01 -12.07 -31.16
N PRO A 204 3.06 -12.30 -32.11
CA PRO A 204 2.97 -11.51 -33.33
C PRO A 204 2.50 -10.07 -33.09
N ILE A 205 2.01 -9.76 -31.89
CA ILE A 205 1.50 -8.43 -31.54
C ILE A 205 2.67 -7.59 -31.00
N LEU A 206 3.07 -6.56 -31.76
CA LEU A 206 4.06 -5.58 -31.33
C LEU A 206 3.39 -4.32 -30.79
N LEU A 207 3.63 -3.97 -29.52
CA LEU A 207 3.10 -2.75 -28.91
C LEU A 207 4.25 -1.80 -28.54
N LYS A 208 4.13 -0.52 -28.93
CA LYS A 208 5.17 0.51 -28.78
C LYS A 208 4.81 1.59 -27.75
N ASN A 209 3.71 1.43 -27.02
CA ASN A 209 3.27 2.41 -26.04
C ASN A 209 2.51 1.71 -24.90
N ALA A 210 2.92 1.98 -23.66
CA ALA A 210 2.31 1.48 -22.44
C ALA A 210 1.84 2.61 -21.50
N GLY A 211 1.82 3.86 -21.96
CA GLY A 211 1.32 5.01 -21.19
C GLY A 211 -0.21 5.02 -21.11
N LYS A 212 -0.77 5.86 -20.23
CA LYS A 212 -2.20 5.90 -19.87
C LYS A 212 -3.18 6.08 -21.04
N HIS A 213 -2.74 6.67 -22.16
CA HIS A 213 -3.56 6.81 -23.36
C HIS A 213 -3.58 5.58 -24.27
N SER A 214 -2.66 4.63 -24.08
CA SER A 214 -2.62 3.40 -24.87
C SER A 214 -3.47 2.32 -24.25
N LYS A 215 -3.99 1.42 -25.08
CA LYS A 215 -4.78 0.28 -24.60
C LYS A 215 -3.96 -0.65 -23.71
N LEU A 216 -2.66 -0.82 -23.99
CA LEU A 216 -1.76 -1.56 -23.12
C LEU A 216 -1.66 -0.88 -21.74
N GLY A 217 -1.47 0.43 -21.70
CA GLY A 217 -1.41 1.18 -20.44
C GLY A 217 -2.70 1.10 -19.64
N GLU A 218 -3.86 1.14 -20.30
CA GLU A 218 -5.16 0.89 -19.68
C GLU A 218 -5.21 -0.50 -19.03
N LEU A 219 -4.88 -1.57 -19.79
CA LEU A 219 -4.91 -2.95 -19.31
C LEU A 219 -3.96 -3.18 -18.13
N ILE A 220 -2.74 -2.62 -18.19
CA ILE A 220 -1.80 -2.63 -17.07
C ILE A 220 -2.41 -1.93 -15.86
N GLY A 221 -2.95 -0.73 -16.06
CA GLY A 221 -3.56 0.08 -15.01
C GLY A 221 -4.67 -0.65 -14.27
N VAL A 222 -5.63 -1.21 -15.00
CA VAL A 222 -6.76 -1.95 -14.38
C VAL A 222 -6.34 -3.29 -13.79
N ALA A 223 -5.43 -4.05 -14.43
CA ALA A 223 -4.97 -5.33 -13.89
C ALA A 223 -4.20 -5.15 -12.59
N VAL A 224 -3.27 -4.20 -12.55
CA VAL A 224 -2.43 -3.93 -11.37
C VAL A 224 -3.27 -3.35 -10.24
N LYS A 225 -4.17 -2.38 -10.51
CA LYS A 225 -5.04 -1.82 -9.45
C LYS A 225 -5.89 -2.90 -8.79
N ASP A 226 -6.56 -3.74 -9.59
CA ASP A 226 -7.42 -4.81 -9.08
C ASP A 226 -6.60 -5.83 -8.27
N ALA A 227 -5.41 -6.21 -8.77
CA ALA A 227 -4.56 -7.20 -8.10
C ALA A 227 -3.96 -6.65 -6.80
N VAL A 228 -3.52 -5.39 -6.77
CA VAL A 228 -3.00 -4.74 -5.57
C VAL A 228 -4.08 -4.65 -4.49
N LYS A 229 -5.29 -4.18 -4.83
CA LYS A 229 -6.38 -4.11 -3.84
C LYS A 229 -6.76 -5.47 -3.27
N GLU A 230 -6.85 -6.50 -4.12
CA GLU A 230 -7.17 -7.85 -3.65
C GLU A 230 -6.03 -8.43 -2.79
N ALA A 231 -4.76 -8.23 -3.16
CA ALA A 231 -3.62 -8.69 -2.37
C ALA A 231 -3.58 -8.02 -0.98
N LEU A 232 -3.80 -6.71 -0.92
CA LEU A 232 -3.87 -5.95 0.34
C LEU A 232 -5.03 -6.42 1.23
N TYR A 233 -6.19 -6.68 0.62
CA TYR A 233 -7.36 -7.24 1.31
C TYR A 233 -7.06 -8.63 1.88
N LYS A 234 -6.49 -9.55 1.09
CA LYS A 234 -6.13 -10.89 1.56
C LYS A 234 -5.09 -10.85 2.69
N GLN A 235 -4.12 -9.93 2.61
CA GLN A 235 -3.03 -9.84 3.58
C GLN A 235 -3.44 -9.19 4.90
N THR A 236 -4.26 -8.13 4.88
CA THR A 236 -4.52 -7.29 6.07
C THR A 236 -5.99 -6.93 6.27
N GLY A 237 -6.88 -7.33 5.35
CA GLY A 237 -8.27 -6.87 5.33
C GLY A 237 -8.45 -5.46 4.78
N LEU A 238 -7.37 -4.76 4.38
CA LEU A 238 -7.43 -3.40 3.85
C LEU A 238 -8.39 -3.32 2.65
N SER A 239 -9.48 -2.59 2.85
CA SER A 239 -10.63 -2.52 1.96
C SER A 239 -11.41 -1.22 2.20
N PRO A 240 -12.36 -0.85 1.31
CA PRO A 240 -13.28 0.26 1.57
C PRO A 240 -14.03 0.10 2.90
N GLN A 241 -14.45 -1.11 3.25
CA GLN A 241 -15.16 -1.41 4.50
C GLN A 241 -14.24 -1.25 5.72
N PHE A 242 -13.01 -1.74 5.64
CA PHE A 242 -12.00 -1.51 6.68
C PHE A 242 -11.82 -0.01 6.93
N GLN A 243 -11.69 0.76 5.86
CA GLN A 243 -11.47 2.20 5.86
C GLN A 243 -12.72 3.04 6.21
N HIS A 244 -13.89 2.43 6.31
CA HIS A 244 -15.10 3.09 6.82
C HIS A 244 -15.05 3.15 8.36
N SER A 245 -14.04 3.85 8.90
CA SER A 245 -13.80 4.08 10.32
C SER A 245 -13.09 5.41 10.54
N ILE A 246 -13.51 6.17 11.56
CA ILE A 246 -12.84 7.40 11.98
C ILE A 246 -11.37 7.13 12.32
N LEU A 247 -11.11 6.13 13.16
CA LEU A 247 -9.76 5.81 13.63
C LEU A 247 -8.84 5.39 12.49
N ASN A 248 -9.32 4.56 11.56
CA ASN A 248 -8.52 4.13 10.42
C ASN A 248 -8.15 5.29 9.48
N ARG A 249 -9.05 6.26 9.28
CA ARG A 249 -8.79 7.45 8.45
C ARG A 249 -7.80 8.41 9.10
N PHE A 250 -7.92 8.60 10.42
CA PHE A 250 -7.08 9.51 11.19
C PHE A 250 -5.76 8.89 11.68
N LYS A 251 -5.55 7.57 11.53
CA LYS A 251 -4.32 6.89 11.96
C LYS A 251 -3.03 7.62 11.53
N ARG A 252 -2.98 8.13 10.29
CA ARG A 252 -1.82 8.87 9.74
C ARG A 252 -1.52 10.20 10.46
N TYR A 253 -2.47 10.73 11.21
CA TYR A 253 -2.33 11.91 12.07
C TYR A 253 -2.07 11.56 13.55
N GLY A 254 -1.92 10.28 13.88
CA GLY A 254 -1.61 9.81 15.23
C GLY A 254 -2.80 9.66 16.18
N VAL A 255 -4.03 9.91 15.72
CA VAL A 255 -5.24 9.70 16.54
C VAL A 255 -5.43 8.20 16.75
N SER A 256 -5.62 7.81 18.00
CA SER A 256 -5.81 6.43 18.41
C SER A 256 -6.84 6.33 19.54
N GLU A 257 -7.30 5.11 19.82
CA GLU A 257 -8.19 4.86 20.97
C GLU A 257 -7.59 5.36 22.28
N ASN A 258 -6.28 5.21 22.46
CA ASN A 258 -5.59 5.67 23.65
C ASN A 258 -5.47 7.20 23.69
N SER A 259 -5.16 7.87 22.56
CA SER A 259 -5.09 9.33 22.55
C SER A 259 -6.44 9.96 22.90
N LEU A 260 -7.53 9.44 22.34
CA LEU A 260 -8.89 9.91 22.65
C LEU A 260 -9.29 9.63 24.10
N TRP A 261 -8.93 8.47 24.64
CA TRP A 261 -9.18 8.14 26.05
C TRP A 261 -8.44 9.09 26.99
N ASP A 262 -7.16 9.36 26.72
CA ASP A 262 -6.34 10.24 27.55
C ASP A 262 -6.92 11.67 27.56
N ILE A 263 -7.33 12.18 26.40
CA ILE A 263 -8.01 13.49 26.26
C ILE A 263 -9.32 13.51 27.07
N TYR A 264 -10.13 12.44 27.00
CA TYR A 264 -11.37 12.35 27.76
C TYR A 264 -11.14 12.42 29.28
N VAL A 265 -10.16 11.66 29.78
CA VAL A 265 -9.83 11.60 31.21
C VAL A 265 -9.31 12.94 31.74
N GLU A 266 -8.50 13.65 30.96
CA GLU A 266 -7.97 14.97 31.32
C GLU A 266 -9.09 16.02 31.47
N LYS A 267 -10.11 15.98 30.61
CA LYS A 267 -11.21 16.96 30.59
C LYS A 267 -12.26 16.71 31.69
N GLU A 268 -12.67 15.47 31.91
CA GLU A 268 -13.85 15.14 32.75
C GLU A 268 -13.55 14.79 34.22
N ARG A 269 -12.29 14.84 34.67
CA ARG A 269 -11.88 14.50 36.07
C ARG A 269 -12.58 13.23 36.61
N LYS A 270 -12.29 12.07 36.01
CA LYS A 270 -12.45 10.70 36.55
C LYS A 270 -13.83 10.21 37.07
N GLU A 271 -14.93 10.97 37.04
CA GLU A 271 -16.15 10.55 37.78
C GLU A 271 -17.34 10.00 36.96
N LYS A 272 -17.25 9.74 35.63
CA LYS A 272 -18.46 9.33 34.87
C LYS A 272 -18.43 8.05 34.04
N THR A 273 -17.32 7.65 33.43
CA THR A 273 -17.33 6.51 32.48
C THR A 273 -16.09 5.62 32.62
N GLU A 274 -16.28 4.31 32.75
CA GLU A 274 -15.19 3.33 32.76
C GLU A 274 -14.54 3.20 31.38
N LYS A 275 -13.22 2.94 31.31
CA LYS A 275 -12.48 2.81 30.03
C LYS A 275 -13.14 1.82 29.07
N ALA A 276 -13.64 0.69 29.59
CA ALA A 276 -14.30 -0.31 28.77
C ALA A 276 -15.55 0.22 28.08
N MET A 277 -16.37 1.01 28.78
CA MET A 277 -17.57 1.61 28.22
C MET A 277 -17.23 2.69 27.19
N PHE A 278 -16.23 3.53 27.48
CA PHE A 278 -15.75 4.53 26.53
C PHE A 278 -15.29 3.90 25.21
N ILE A 279 -14.49 2.83 25.28
CA ILE A 279 -13.99 2.14 24.08
C ILE A 279 -15.14 1.49 23.30
N HIS A 280 -16.11 0.89 24.00
CA HIS A 280 -17.31 0.37 23.36
C HIS A 280 -18.07 1.46 22.59
N ASN A 281 -18.32 2.60 23.22
CA ASN A 281 -19.00 3.73 22.60
C ASN A 281 -18.21 4.30 21.42
N LEU A 282 -16.88 4.39 21.55
CA LEU A 282 -16.00 4.83 20.49
C LEU A 282 -16.13 3.92 19.25
N HIS A 283 -16.15 2.60 19.42
CA HIS A 283 -16.37 1.63 18.33
C HIS A 283 -17.73 1.76 17.65
N VAL A 284 -18.75 2.21 18.38
CA VAL A 284 -20.07 2.50 17.81
C VAL A 284 -20.04 3.76 16.95
N ILE A 285 -19.48 4.87 17.47
CA ILE A 285 -19.49 6.16 16.75
C ILE A 285 -18.49 6.18 15.59
N GLU A 286 -17.35 5.48 15.70
CA GLU A 286 -16.30 5.51 14.67
C GLU A 286 -16.74 4.88 13.35
N ARG A 287 -17.82 4.09 13.36
CA ARG A 287 -18.43 3.46 12.18
C ARG A 287 -19.71 4.16 11.71
N GLU A 288 -20.16 5.22 12.37
CA GLU A 288 -21.39 5.92 12.02
C GLU A 288 -21.24 6.67 10.68
N ASN A 289 -22.18 6.48 9.76
CA ASN A 289 -22.08 6.97 8.38
C ASN A 289 -21.84 8.48 8.27
N ASN A 290 -22.58 9.29 9.03
CA ASN A 290 -22.47 10.74 8.95
C ASN A 290 -21.15 11.22 9.54
N LEU A 291 -20.73 10.65 10.67
CA LEU A 291 -19.45 10.97 11.30
C LEU A 291 -18.27 10.58 10.42
N VAL A 292 -18.26 9.40 9.80
CA VAL A 292 -17.20 8.98 8.87
C VAL A 292 -17.14 9.91 7.64
N THR A 293 -18.29 10.38 7.16
CA THR A 293 -18.37 11.32 6.03
C THR A 293 -17.76 12.68 6.39
N LEU A 294 -18.20 13.28 7.49
CA LEU A 294 -17.70 14.57 7.98
C LEU A 294 -16.21 14.49 8.32
N THR A 295 -15.78 13.38 8.92
CA THR A 295 -14.37 13.08 9.19
C THR A 295 -13.53 13.05 7.92
N SER A 296 -14.04 12.44 6.85
CA SER A 296 -13.34 12.37 5.57
C SER A 296 -13.14 13.77 4.97
N LEU A 297 -14.14 14.66 5.10
CA LEU A 297 -14.03 16.06 4.69
C LEU A 297 -13.02 16.82 5.55
N TYR A 298 -13.08 16.64 6.87
CA TYR A 298 -12.16 17.28 7.82
C TYR A 298 -10.70 16.94 7.53
N ILE A 299 -10.42 15.64 7.35
CA ILE A 299 -9.10 15.13 6.99
C ILE A 299 -8.62 15.72 5.66
N HIS A 300 -9.51 15.87 4.68
CA HIS A 300 -9.13 16.47 3.41
C HIS A 300 -8.79 17.96 3.54
N LEU A 301 -9.39 18.70 4.49
CA LEU A 301 -8.95 20.06 4.80
C LEU A 301 -7.53 20.07 5.37
N LEU A 302 -7.21 19.13 6.27
CA LEU A 302 -5.84 18.99 6.80
C LEU A 302 -4.84 18.73 5.67
N ASP A 303 -5.18 17.86 4.73
CA ASP A 303 -4.36 17.60 3.54
C ASP A 303 -4.13 18.88 2.71
N GLN A 304 -5.18 19.64 2.46
CA GLN A 304 -5.12 20.84 1.62
C GLN A 304 -4.30 21.96 2.26
N ILE A 305 -4.31 22.07 3.59
CA ILE A 305 -3.39 22.95 4.33
C ILE A 305 -1.95 22.48 4.15
N GLU A 306 -1.69 21.19 4.35
CA GLU A 306 -0.35 20.62 4.23
C GLU A 306 0.23 20.83 2.82
N TRP A 307 -0.62 20.71 1.80
CA TRP A 307 -0.24 20.92 0.40
C TRP A 307 -0.19 22.40 -0.01
N GLY A 308 -0.53 23.33 0.88
CA GLY A 308 -0.57 24.77 0.61
C GLY A 308 -1.64 25.18 -0.41
N LEU A 309 -2.69 24.37 -0.56
CA LEU A 309 -3.80 24.63 -1.48
C LEU A 309 -4.91 25.48 -0.83
N LEU A 310 -5.00 25.46 0.50
CA LEU A 310 -5.86 26.34 1.29
C LEU A 310 -5.02 27.16 2.27
N ASN A 311 -5.40 28.41 2.49
CA ASN A 311 -4.82 29.22 3.56
C ASN A 311 -5.47 28.92 4.91
N ASN A 312 -4.86 29.44 5.98
CA ASN A 312 -5.28 29.19 7.36
C ASN A 312 -6.74 29.61 7.61
N ASP A 313 -7.17 30.76 7.11
CA ASP A 313 -8.51 31.29 7.36
C ASP A 313 -9.59 30.46 6.65
N GLU A 314 -9.33 30.05 5.40
CA GLU A 314 -10.20 29.15 4.62
C GLU A 314 -10.38 27.81 5.33
N ALA A 315 -9.28 27.24 5.83
CA ALA A 315 -9.30 25.96 6.50
C ALA A 315 -9.97 26.02 7.88
N ILE A 316 -9.72 27.06 8.68
CA ILE A 316 -10.40 27.27 9.97
C ILE A 316 -11.90 27.40 9.76
N TRP A 317 -12.32 28.19 8.78
CA TRP A 317 -13.74 28.36 8.45
C TRP A 317 -14.39 27.03 8.06
N GLY A 318 -13.80 26.28 7.12
CA GLY A 318 -14.33 25.00 6.68
C GLY A 318 -14.37 23.95 7.80
N ALA A 319 -13.31 23.89 8.61
CA ALA A 319 -13.22 22.96 9.73
C ALA A 319 -14.23 23.29 10.84
N SER A 320 -14.50 24.57 11.09
CA SER A 320 -15.50 25.00 12.08
C SER A 320 -16.91 24.53 11.68
N ILE A 321 -17.29 24.67 10.41
CA ILE A 321 -18.57 24.17 9.90
C ILE A 321 -18.70 22.66 10.09
N ILE A 322 -17.65 21.91 9.76
CA ILE A 322 -17.66 20.45 9.88
C ILE A 322 -17.75 20.03 11.35
N LEU A 323 -17.01 20.67 12.26
CA LEU A 323 -17.05 20.37 13.70
C LEU A 323 -18.43 20.69 14.29
N GLU A 324 -19.04 21.82 13.93
CA GLU A 324 -20.39 22.17 14.39
C GLU A 324 -21.43 21.09 14.03
N GLU A 325 -21.32 20.46 12.85
CA GLU A 325 -22.19 19.35 12.48
C GLU A 325 -21.88 18.05 13.25
N ILE A 326 -20.61 17.75 13.49
CA ILE A 326 -20.20 16.61 14.33
C ILE A 326 -20.71 16.78 15.76
N GLU A 327 -20.60 17.98 16.32
CA GLU A 327 -21.08 18.34 17.66
C GLU A 327 -22.58 18.11 17.80
N LYS A 328 -23.38 18.49 16.78
CA LYS A 328 -24.83 18.25 16.74
C LYS A 328 -25.17 16.75 16.73
N ILE A 329 -24.42 15.94 15.96
CA ILE A 329 -24.65 14.49 15.88
C ILE A 329 -24.32 13.80 17.22
N LEU A 330 -23.31 14.29 17.92
CA LEU A 330 -22.83 13.70 19.18
C LEU A 330 -23.47 14.31 20.44
N ASP A 331 -24.26 15.39 20.32
CA ASP A 331 -24.82 16.16 21.44
C ASP A 331 -23.73 16.63 22.43
N VAL A 332 -22.66 17.20 21.89
CA VAL A 332 -21.50 17.71 22.63
C VAL A 332 -21.26 19.18 22.34
N LYS A 333 -20.55 19.86 23.25
CA LYS A 333 -20.07 21.23 23.01
C LYS A 333 -18.57 21.15 22.73
N GLY A 334 -18.19 21.42 21.49
CA GLY A 334 -16.79 21.36 21.09
C GLY A 334 -16.01 22.60 21.48
N VAL A 335 -14.74 22.59 21.06
CA VAL A 335 -13.79 23.65 21.30
C VAL A 335 -13.56 24.43 20.03
N LYS A 336 -13.53 25.76 20.13
CA LYS A 336 -13.24 26.62 18.99
C LYS A 336 -11.80 26.43 18.55
N ILE A 337 -11.57 26.32 17.24
CA ILE A 337 -10.23 26.30 16.67
C ILE A 337 -9.61 27.69 16.89
N GLU A 338 -8.66 27.80 17.81
CA GLU A 338 -7.96 29.05 18.09
C GLU A 338 -6.80 29.26 17.09
N ASN A 339 -6.76 30.45 16.48
CA ASN A 339 -5.61 30.92 15.72
C ASN A 339 -4.64 31.67 16.64
N LYS A 340 -3.96 30.93 17.54
CA LYS A 340 -2.88 31.49 18.37
C LYS A 340 -1.56 31.41 17.60
N GLU A 341 -0.73 32.45 17.75
CA GLU A 341 0.52 32.68 17.01
C GLU A 341 1.39 31.41 16.84
N GLU A 342 1.82 31.16 15.59
CA GLU A 342 2.85 30.23 15.07
C GLU A 342 2.89 28.74 15.53
N GLU A 343 2.16 28.32 16.57
CA GLU A 343 2.03 26.91 16.92
C GLU A 343 1.04 26.20 15.97
N ASN A 344 1.61 25.61 14.92
CA ASN A 344 1.07 24.66 13.96
C ASN A 344 -0.48 24.48 14.00
N LEU A 345 -1.19 25.33 13.24
CA LEU A 345 -2.66 25.29 13.06
C LEU A 345 -3.22 23.87 12.90
N MET A 346 -2.53 23.01 12.15
CA MET A 346 -2.95 21.63 11.93
C MET A 346 -3.08 20.85 13.24
N LYS A 347 -2.16 21.06 14.20
CA LYS A 347 -2.26 20.46 15.54
C LYS A 347 -3.48 20.95 16.30
N ASN A 348 -3.79 22.24 16.21
CA ASN A 348 -4.96 22.82 16.87
C ASN A 348 -6.27 22.27 16.29
N MET A 349 -6.32 22.09 14.97
CA MET A 349 -7.44 21.45 14.28
C MET A 349 -7.61 19.99 14.70
N ILE A 350 -6.54 19.19 14.67
CA ILE A 350 -6.59 17.78 15.10
C ILE A 350 -7.04 17.68 16.56
N LYS A 351 -6.50 18.52 17.45
CA LYS A 351 -6.87 18.54 18.87
C LYS A 351 -8.35 18.88 19.07
N ALA A 352 -8.86 19.91 18.40
CA ALA A 352 -10.28 20.28 18.48
C ALA A 352 -11.18 19.12 18.01
N TYR A 353 -10.79 18.43 16.94
CA TYR A 353 -11.49 17.22 16.48
C TYR A 353 -11.44 16.09 17.51
N GLU A 354 -10.27 15.77 18.05
CA GLU A 354 -10.10 14.71 19.07
C GLU A 354 -10.94 14.99 20.31
N GLU A 355 -10.99 16.24 20.79
CA GLU A 355 -11.80 16.63 21.94
C GLU A 355 -13.30 16.42 21.72
N VAL A 356 -13.81 16.73 20.53
CA VAL A 356 -15.23 16.52 20.17
C VAL A 356 -15.56 15.03 20.12
N ILE A 357 -14.72 14.22 19.47
CA ILE A 357 -14.93 12.76 19.38
C ILE A 357 -14.81 12.09 20.75
N ALA A 358 -13.81 12.48 21.55
CA ALA A 358 -13.60 11.95 22.90
C ALA A 358 -14.80 12.27 23.81
N GLU A 359 -15.32 13.51 23.78
CA GLU A 359 -16.52 13.85 24.55
C GLU A 359 -17.74 13.04 24.08
N GLY A 360 -17.90 12.85 22.77
CA GLY A 360 -19.00 12.07 22.21
C GLY A 360 -18.97 10.60 22.62
N ALA A 361 -17.78 9.98 22.62
CA ALA A 361 -17.59 8.61 23.10
C ALA A 361 -17.87 8.48 24.61
N GLY A 362 -17.55 9.52 25.38
CA GLY A 362 -17.76 9.55 26.83
C GLY A 362 -19.21 9.71 27.28
N LYS A 363 -20.09 10.30 26.45
CA LYS A 363 -21.51 10.57 26.78
C LYS A 363 -22.50 9.46 26.43
N ARG A 364 -22.19 8.62 25.43
CA ARG A 364 -23.15 7.64 24.89
C ARG A 364 -23.42 6.44 25.82
#